data_AF-A0A2G6GQB0-F1
#
_entry.id   AF-A0A2G6GQB0-F1
#
_cell.length_a   1.000
_cell.length_b   1.000
_cell.length_c   1.000
_cell.angle_alpha   90.00
_cell.angle_beta   90.00
_cell.angle_gamma   90.00
#
_symmetry.space_group_name_H-M   'P 1'
#
loop_
_entity.id
_entity.type
_entity.pdbx_description
1 polymer ?
#
loop_
_entity_poly.entity_id
_entity_poly.type
_entity_poly.pdbx_seq_one_letter_code
_entity_poly.pdbx_strand_id
1 'polypeptide(L)' 'DIEDSAEAEVIEESLSIQKKEKDLIVKALEKHNGKRKYAAEDLGISERTLYRKIKEYNIK' A
#
# COMPACT_ATOMS: atom_id res chain seq x y z
N ASP A 1 -3.14 34.00 2.00
CA ASP A 1 -2.92 32.91 2.97
C ASP A 1 -1.93 31.92 2.39
N ILE A 2 -0.78 31.74 3.04
CA ILE A 2 0.35 30.92 2.54
C ILE A 2 0.30 29.50 3.12
N GLU A 3 -0.52 29.26 4.15
CA GLU A 3 -0.61 27.98 4.87
C GLU A 3 -1.52 26.95 4.16
N ASP A 4 -2.56 27.39 3.45
CA ASP A 4 -3.55 26.51 2.78
C ASP A 4 -2.94 25.65 1.65
N SER A 5 -1.94 26.19 0.94
CA SER A 5 -1.29 25.49 -0.18
C SER A 5 -0.36 24.36 0.27
N ALA A 6 0.28 24.48 1.43
CA ALA A 6 1.23 23.46 1.93
C ALA A 6 0.50 22.23 2.48
N GLU A 7 -0.66 22.42 3.12
CA GLU A 7 -1.46 21.32 3.65
C GLU A 7 -2.10 20.50 2.52
N ALA A 8 -2.56 21.17 1.44
CA ALA A 8 -3.08 20.52 0.25
C ALA A 8 -2.04 19.60 -0.43
N GLU A 9 -0.80 20.08 -0.60
CA GLU A 9 0.30 19.29 -1.21
C GLU A 9 0.64 18.03 -0.39
N VAL A 10 0.69 18.14 0.95
CA VAL A 10 0.98 17.00 1.84
C VAL A 10 -0.11 15.94 1.79
N ILE A 11 -1.38 16.37 1.70
CA ILE A 11 -2.52 15.45 1.57
C ILE A 11 -2.46 14.72 0.23
N GLU A 12 -2.18 15.43 -0.86
CA GLU A 12 -2.07 14.85 -2.19
C GLU A 12 -0.92 13.83 -2.28
N GLU A 13 0.24 14.14 -1.69
CA GLU A 13 1.37 13.22 -1.62
C GLU A 13 1.04 11.97 -0.78
N SER A 14 0.41 12.13 0.38
CA SER A 14 -0.03 11.03 1.23
C SER A 14 -0.98 10.07 0.49
N LEU A 15 -1.97 10.61 -0.24
CA LEU A 15 -2.87 9.83 -1.08
C LEU A 15 -2.12 9.08 -2.19
N SER A 16 -1.13 9.73 -2.81
CA SER A 16 -0.28 9.14 -3.84
C SER A 16 0.53 7.96 -3.30
N ILE A 17 1.10 8.09 -2.11
CA ILE A 17 1.87 7.01 -1.45
C ILE A 17 0.98 5.82 -1.14
N GLN A 18 -0.20 6.04 -0.56
CA GLN A 18 -1.14 4.96 -0.24
C GLN A 18 -1.59 4.20 -1.50
N LYS A 19 -1.83 4.92 -2.60
CA LYS A 19 -2.17 4.31 -3.89
C LYS A 19 -1.03 3.43 -4.42
N LYS A 20 0.21 3.95 -4.40
CA LYS A 20 1.40 3.18 -4.82
C LYS A 20 1.60 1.94 -3.95
N GLU A 21 1.46 2.07 -2.63
CA GLU A 21 1.55 0.93 -1.71
C GLU A 21 0.49 -0.13 -2.05
N LYS A 22 -0.76 0.28 -2.26
CA LYS A 22 -1.85 -0.63 -2.66
C LYS A 22 -1.53 -1.35 -3.97
N ASP A 23 -1.06 -0.63 -4.99
CA ASP A 23 -0.73 -1.21 -6.30
C ASP A 23 0.42 -2.23 -6.20
N LEU A 24 1.43 -1.95 -5.35
CA LEU A 24 2.53 -2.89 -5.10
C LEU A 24 2.05 -4.16 -4.42
N ILE A 25 1.17 -4.03 -3.43
CA ILE A 25 0.57 -5.18 -2.73
C ILE A 25 -0.22 -6.06 -3.69
N VAL A 26 -1.05 -5.46 -4.54
CA VAL A 26 -1.84 -6.19 -5.54
C VAL A 26 -0.92 -6.92 -6.51
N LYS A 27 0.10 -6.25 -7.06
CA LYS A 27 1.05 -6.88 -7.99
C LYS A 27 1.82 -8.02 -7.36
N ALA A 28 2.27 -7.89 -6.11
CA ALA A 28 2.98 -8.96 -5.40
C ALA A 28 2.05 -10.17 -5.16
N LEU A 29 0.80 -9.93 -4.77
CA LEU A 29 -0.20 -10.99 -4.62
C LEU A 29 -0.47 -11.70 -5.95
N GLU A 30 -0.68 -10.95 -7.04
CA GLU A 30 -0.90 -11.52 -8.38
C GLU A 30 0.29 -12.34 -8.86
N LYS A 31 1.52 -11.79 -8.73
CA LYS A 31 2.78 -12.46 -9.09
C LYS A 31 2.96 -13.81 -8.38
N HIS A 32 2.47 -13.92 -7.15
CA HIS A 32 2.58 -15.12 -6.33
C HIS A 32 1.26 -15.91 -6.22
N ASN A 33 0.29 -15.67 -7.12
CA ASN A 33 -1.02 -16.34 -7.17
C ASN A 33 -1.75 -16.33 -5.81
N GLY A 34 -1.75 -15.19 -5.13
CA GLY A 34 -2.38 -14.98 -3.82
C GLY A 34 -1.63 -15.58 -2.63
N LYS A 35 -0.47 -16.20 -2.83
CA LYS A 35 0.33 -16.77 -1.73
C LYS A 35 0.96 -15.66 -0.88
N ARG A 36 0.28 -15.32 0.22
CA ARG A 36 0.64 -14.22 1.13
C ARG A 36 2.07 -14.29 1.64
N LYS A 37 2.59 -15.48 1.96
CA LYS A 37 3.98 -15.67 2.37
C LYS A 37 4.98 -15.09 1.36
N TYR A 38 4.90 -15.53 0.11
CA TYR A 38 5.83 -15.09 -0.92
C TYR A 38 5.62 -13.63 -1.32
N ALA A 39 4.37 -13.15 -1.36
CA ALA A 39 4.10 -11.74 -1.59
C ALA A 39 4.68 -10.85 -0.48
N ALA A 40 4.60 -11.29 0.78
CA ALA A 40 5.17 -10.56 1.92
C ALA A 40 6.71 -10.54 1.85
N GLU A 41 7.33 -11.67 1.52
CA GLU A 41 8.78 -11.77 1.28
C GLU A 41 9.25 -10.84 0.14
N ASP A 42 8.53 -10.80 -0.99
CA ASP A 42 8.84 -9.93 -2.15
C ASP A 42 8.71 -8.44 -1.80
N LEU A 43 7.73 -8.10 -0.95
CA LEU A 43 7.53 -6.74 -0.44
C LEU A 43 8.47 -6.37 0.73
N GLY A 44 9.25 -7.32 1.26
CA GLY A 44 10.14 -7.09 2.40
C GLY A 44 9.41 -6.83 3.72
N ILE A 45 8.16 -7.32 3.87
CA ILE A 45 7.34 -7.14 5.08
C ILE A 45 6.91 -8.48 5.67
N SER A 46 6.46 -8.48 6.92
CA SER A 46 5.89 -9.68 7.53
C SER A 46 4.52 -10.03 6.93
N GLU A 47 4.14 -11.31 6.93
CA GLU A 47 2.79 -11.75 6.53
C GLU A 47 1.69 -11.06 7.35
N ARG A 48 1.95 -10.76 8.63
CA ARG A 48 1.03 -10.01 9.50
C ARG A 48 0.81 -8.58 8.98
N THR A 49 1.89 -7.91 8.56
CA THR A 49 1.82 -6.56 7.97
C THR A 49 1.04 -6.60 6.67
N LEU A 50 1.35 -7.56 5.78
CA LEU A 50 0.63 -7.75 4.53
C LEU A 50 -0.86 -7.98 4.77
N TYR A 51 -1.22 -8.86 5.71
CA TYR A 51 -2.62 -9.13 6.07
C TYR A 51 -3.36 -7.88 6.54
N ARG A 52 -2.73 -7.06 7.41
CA ARG A 52 -3.32 -5.79 7.87
C ARG A 52 -3.59 -4.85 6.70
N LYS A 53 -2.62 -4.71 5.78
CA LYS A 53 -2.73 -3.83 4.61
C LYS A 53 -3.77 -4.32 3.59
N ILE A 54 -3.88 -5.63 3.37
CA ILE A 54 -4.95 -6.23 2.56
C ILE A 54 -6.32 -5.84 3.12
N LYS A 55 -6.49 -5.93 4.45
CA LYS A 55 -7.74 -5.53 5.12
C LYS A 55 -7.98 -4.02 5.04
N GLU A 56 -6.95 -3.21 5.27
CA GLU A 56 -7.01 -1.73 5.20
C GLU A 56 -7.44 -1.25 3.81
N TYR A 57 -6.90 -1.85 2.75
CA TYR A 57 -7.19 -1.47 1.36
C TYR A 57 -8.34 -2.25 0.72
N ASN A 58 -9.00 -3.14 1.48
CA ASN A 58 -10.08 -4.02 1.02
C ASN A 58 -9.71 -4.81 -0.25
N ILE A 59 -8.49 -5.36 -0.29
CA ILE A 59 -7.99 -6.22 -1.36
C ILE A 59 -8.58 -7.62 -1.15
N LYS A 60 -9.18 -8.21 -2.20
CA LYS A 60 -9.84 -9.52 -2.14
C LYS A 60 -8.91 -10.65 -2.57
#